data_AF-A0A2T3QIP5-F1
#
_entry.id   AF-A0A2T3QIP5-F1
#
_cell.length_a   1.000
_cell.length_b   1.000
_cell.length_c   1.000
_cell.angle_alpha   90.00
_cell.angle_beta   90.00
_cell.angle_gamma   90.00
#
_symmetry.space_group_name_H-M   'P 1'
#
loop_
_entity.id
_entity.type
_entity.pdbx_description
1 polymer ?
#
loop_
_entity_poly.entity_id
_entity_poly.type
_entity_poly.pdbx_seq_one_letter_code
_entity_poly.pdbx_strand_id
1 'polypeptide(L)'
;MIYQKIALAGFTISTLFISQLSFADEDVYSITKSAQGSSFLFEKQVDSSIDISTSDLPLFHRRLVVNDNGLTEYHYIPVIKENKNKKWIEAKNQYSKNTLEAKSICGKLTTLGEKWHSPTAKEFNNAMNNWDPEFINLMQELANSYTTDGLLADGEWFYFKNTQQGHAQVKNDASSYEPKPTICIIN
;
A
#
# COMPACT_ATOMS: atom_id res chain seq x y z
N MET A 1 -3.01 -47.28 54.17
CA MET A 1 -3.55 -46.81 52.87
C MET A 1 -2.90 -45.45 52.62
N ILE A 2 -1.75 -45.35 51.97
CA ILE A 2 -1.42 -45.46 50.52
C ILE A 2 -2.21 -44.50 49.62
N TYR A 3 -1.43 -43.75 48.81
CA TYR A 3 -1.74 -42.91 47.63
C TYR A 3 -2.17 -41.45 47.93
N GLN A 4 -1.68 -40.40 47.26
CA GLN A 4 -0.82 -40.27 46.08
C GLN A 4 -0.32 -38.82 45.96
N LYS A 5 0.83 -38.66 45.31
CA LYS A 5 1.42 -37.41 44.81
C LYS A 5 0.43 -36.60 43.97
N ILE A 6 0.59 -35.28 43.92
CA ILE A 6 0.88 -34.52 42.68
C ILE A 6 1.59 -33.23 43.10
N ALA A 7 2.88 -33.17 42.77
CA ALA A 7 3.60 -31.93 42.65
C ALA A 7 3.21 -31.32 41.30
N LEU A 8 2.70 -30.10 41.28
CA LEU A 8 2.57 -29.33 40.04
C LEU A 8 3.61 -28.20 40.10
N ALA A 9 4.69 -28.41 39.36
CA ALA A 9 5.70 -27.40 39.09
C ALA A 9 5.04 -26.23 38.37
N GLY A 10 5.11 -25.04 38.97
CA GLY A 10 4.73 -23.79 38.32
C GLY A 10 5.70 -23.50 37.19
N PHE A 11 5.22 -23.67 35.96
CA PHE A 11 5.91 -23.23 34.75
C PHE A 11 5.96 -21.70 34.76
N THR A 12 7.13 -21.13 35.08
CA THR A 12 7.42 -19.73 34.78
C THR A 12 7.49 -19.58 33.26
N ILE A 13 6.42 -19.03 32.67
CA ILE A 13 6.42 -18.58 31.29
C ILE A 13 7.30 -17.33 31.24
N SER A 14 8.56 -17.52 30.87
CA SER A 14 9.43 -16.43 30.44
C SER A 14 8.84 -15.82 29.17
N THR A 15 8.08 -14.74 29.31
CA THR A 15 7.74 -13.86 28.20
C THR A 15 9.04 -13.24 27.70
N LEU A 16 9.59 -13.86 26.65
CA LEU A 16 10.56 -13.24 25.77
C LEU A 16 9.92 -11.95 25.26
N PHE A 17 10.36 -10.82 25.80
CA PHE A 17 10.18 -9.52 25.19
C PHE A 17 10.84 -9.59 23.81
N ILE A 18 10.03 -9.83 22.78
CA ILE A 18 10.43 -9.54 21.41
C ILE A 18 10.60 -8.03 21.38
N SER A 19 11.86 -7.59 21.44
CA SER A 19 12.24 -6.22 21.14
C SER A 19 11.60 -5.85 19.81
N GLN A 20 10.63 -4.95 19.84
CA GLN A 20 10.12 -4.32 18.65
C GLN A 20 11.30 -3.62 17.99
N LEU A 21 11.81 -4.20 16.90
CA LEU A 21 12.66 -3.49 15.97
C LEU A 21 11.79 -2.36 15.41
N SER A 22 11.91 -1.19 16.04
CA SER A 22 11.51 0.07 15.44
C SER A 22 12.29 0.19 14.14
N PHE A 23 11.63 -0.11 13.01
CA PHE A 23 12.19 0.19 11.70
C PHE A 23 12.37 1.70 11.63
N ALA A 24 13.63 2.16 11.61
CA ALA A 24 13.93 3.50 11.17
C ALA A 24 13.75 3.51 9.64
N ASP A 25 12.55 3.84 9.18
CA ASP A 25 12.15 3.98 7.77
C ASP A 25 12.81 5.20 7.08
N GLU A 26 13.78 5.88 7.71
CA GLU A 26 14.23 7.21 7.28
C GLU A 26 15.48 7.22 6.38
N ASP A 27 16.26 6.14 6.32
CA ASP A 27 17.51 6.14 5.55
C ASP A 27 17.26 5.86 4.05
N VAL A 28 17.35 6.91 3.23
CA VAL A 28 17.26 6.84 1.76
C VAL A 28 18.67 6.82 1.14
N TYR A 29 18.86 6.04 0.08
CA TYR A 29 20.12 5.89 -0.65
C TYR A 29 19.94 6.21 -2.13
N SER A 30 20.99 6.70 -2.79
CA SER A 30 21.04 6.81 -4.27
C SER A 30 22.20 6.02 -4.83
N ILE A 31 22.13 5.67 -6.12
CA ILE A 31 23.22 5.01 -6.84
C ILE A 31 24.04 6.03 -7.61
N THR A 32 25.35 6.05 -7.36
CA THR A 32 26.32 6.80 -8.15
C THR A 32 27.33 5.87 -8.80
N LYS A 33 27.85 6.29 -9.97
CA LYS A 33 28.94 5.57 -10.64
C LYS A 33 30.25 5.93 -9.97
N SER A 34 31.03 4.93 -9.59
CA SER A 34 32.37 5.15 -9.07
C SER A 34 33.25 5.83 -10.12
N ALA A 35 34.02 6.84 -9.71
CA ALA A 35 34.99 7.50 -10.58
C ALA A 35 36.19 6.59 -10.96
N GLN A 36 36.30 5.40 -10.34
CA GLN A 36 37.49 4.53 -10.43
C GLN A 36 37.21 3.17 -11.11
N GLY A 37 36.03 2.93 -11.71
CA GLY A 37 35.76 1.66 -12.39
C GLY A 37 34.30 1.42 -12.75
N SER A 38 33.94 0.16 -13.01
CA SER A 38 32.59 -0.30 -13.37
C SER A 38 31.66 -0.58 -12.17
N SER A 39 32.04 -0.11 -10.98
CA SER A 39 31.28 -0.34 -9.74
C SER A 39 30.27 0.77 -9.46
N PHE A 40 29.17 0.39 -8.82
CA PHE A 40 28.16 1.31 -8.29
C PHE A 40 28.38 1.51 -6.80
N LEU A 41 28.17 2.74 -6.33
CA LEU A 41 28.17 3.10 -4.92
C LEU A 41 26.73 3.40 -4.49
N PHE A 42 26.33 2.87 -3.33
CA PHE A 42 25.08 3.22 -2.67
C PHE A 42 25.39 4.27 -1.61
N GLU A 43 24.98 5.50 -1.87
CA GLU A 43 25.30 6.64 -1.01
C GLU A 43 24.07 7.04 -0.20
N LYS A 44 24.21 7.02 1.13
CA LYS A 44 23.17 7.50 2.04
C LYS A 44 22.92 8.98 1.76
N GLN A 45 21.67 9.33 1.50
CA GLN A 45 21.25 10.71 1.37
C GLN A 45 21.13 11.31 2.78
N VAL A 46 22.01 12.27 3.07
CA VAL A 46 22.07 12.93 4.39
C VAL A 46 21.25 14.21 4.40
N ASP A 47 20.84 14.69 3.22
CA ASP A 47 20.09 15.92 3.07
C ASP A 47 18.58 15.65 3.13
N SER A 48 17.92 16.18 4.16
CA SER A 48 16.47 16.09 4.36
C SER A 48 15.66 16.88 3.30
N SER A 49 16.33 17.60 2.40
CA SER A 49 15.69 18.40 1.34
C SER A 49 15.45 17.64 0.04
N ILE A 50 15.88 16.37 -0.07
CA ILE A 50 15.58 15.57 -1.26
C ILE A 50 14.09 15.23 -1.25
N ASP A 51 13.33 15.99 -2.03
CA ASP A 51 11.99 15.61 -2.38
C ASP A 51 12.04 14.37 -3.29
N ILE A 52 11.79 13.22 -2.67
CA ILE A 52 11.76 11.88 -3.28
C ILE A 52 10.89 11.86 -4.55
N SER A 53 9.84 12.69 -4.61
CA SER A 53 8.88 12.71 -5.72
C SER A 53 9.36 13.50 -6.95
N THR A 54 10.30 14.43 -6.77
CA THR A 54 10.84 15.26 -7.86
C THR A 54 12.29 14.95 -8.18
N SER A 55 12.94 14.10 -7.38
CA SER A 55 14.32 13.69 -7.60
C SER A 55 14.43 12.86 -8.89
N ASP A 56 15.33 13.23 -9.78
CA ASP A 56 15.66 12.43 -10.98
C ASP A 56 16.55 11.22 -10.66
N LEU A 57 17.13 11.17 -9.46
CA LEU A 57 18.01 10.06 -9.04
C LEU A 57 17.19 8.79 -8.72
N PRO A 58 17.68 7.59 -9.08
CA PRO A 58 17.09 6.35 -8.57
C PRO A 58 17.39 6.25 -7.07
N LEU A 59 16.32 6.20 -6.25
CA LEU A 59 16.39 6.17 -4.80
C LEU A 59 16.04 4.78 -4.26
N PHE A 60 16.58 4.42 -3.09
CA PHE A 60 16.39 3.11 -2.45
C PHE A 60 16.22 3.24 -0.93
N HIS A 61 15.35 2.43 -0.34
CA HIS A 61 15.35 2.15 1.10
C HIS A 61 16.24 0.95 1.40
N ARG A 62 16.98 1.01 2.51
CA ARG A 62 17.77 -0.12 2.99
C ARG A 62 16.96 -0.95 3.98
N ARG A 63 16.80 -2.24 3.68
CA ARG A 63 16.17 -3.22 4.57
C ARG A 63 17.21 -4.23 5.05
N LEU A 64 17.16 -4.55 6.33
CA LEU A 64 17.90 -5.66 6.93
C LEU A 64 17.06 -6.94 6.82
N VAL A 65 17.62 -7.98 6.23
CA VAL A 65 16.99 -9.30 6.10
C VAL A 65 17.89 -10.34 6.74
N VAL A 66 17.34 -11.20 7.59
CA VAL A 66 18.08 -12.34 8.14
C VAL A 66 17.74 -13.55 7.26
N ASN A 67 18.76 -14.17 6.66
CA ASN A 67 18.56 -15.35 5.82
C ASN A 67 18.42 -16.63 6.65
N ASP A 68 18.10 -17.74 5.99
CA ASP A 68 17.84 -19.04 6.64
C ASP A 68 19.04 -19.59 7.44
N ASN A 69 20.25 -19.07 7.19
CA ASN A 69 21.47 -19.41 7.91
C ASN A 69 21.72 -18.48 9.12
N GLY A 70 20.80 -17.57 9.43
CA GLY A 70 20.94 -16.59 10.50
C GLY A 70 21.89 -15.42 10.17
N LEU A 71 22.33 -15.28 8.92
CA LEU A 71 23.19 -14.17 8.49
C LEU A 71 22.34 -12.95 8.14
N THR A 72 22.84 -11.77 8.49
CA THR A 72 22.19 -10.50 8.17
C THR A 72 22.66 -9.99 6.80
N GLU A 73 21.70 -9.70 5.93
CA GLU A 73 21.89 -9.15 4.60
C GLU A 73 21.27 -7.75 4.50
N TYR A 74 21.89 -6.88 3.69
CA TYR A 74 21.34 -5.57 3.35
C TYR A 74 20.73 -5.62 1.97
N HIS A 75 19.42 -5.37 1.90
CA HIS A 75 18.68 -5.29 0.65
C HIS A 75 18.34 -3.83 0.36
N TYR A 76 18.55 -3.38 -0.88
CA TYR A 76 18.21 -2.03 -1.33
C TYR A 76 16.96 -2.11 -2.19
N ILE A 77 15.83 -1.67 -1.63
CA ILE A 77 14.52 -1.74 -2.27
C ILE A 77 14.28 -0.40 -2.97
N PRO A 78 14.00 -0.38 -4.27
CA PRO A 78 13.78 0.88 -5.00
C PRO A 78 12.62 1.66 -4.38
N VAL A 79 12.83 2.96 -4.18
CA VAL A 79 11.76 3.89 -3.84
C VAL A 79 10.99 4.16 -5.13
N ILE A 80 9.72 3.77 -5.13
CA ILE A 80 8.83 4.04 -6.24
C ILE A 80 8.56 5.55 -6.23
N LYS A 81 9.05 6.25 -7.25
CA LYS A 81 8.73 7.66 -7.48
C LYS A 81 7.26 7.75 -7.89
N GLU A 82 6.37 7.83 -6.92
CA GLU A 82 4.96 8.06 -7.18
C GLU A 82 4.74 9.56 -7.39
N ASN A 83 4.11 9.91 -8.51
CA ASN A 83 3.75 11.29 -8.85
C ASN A 83 2.87 11.85 -7.72
N LYS A 84 3.36 12.88 -7.00
CA LYS A 84 2.63 13.56 -5.90
C LYS A 84 1.30 14.17 -6.32
N ASN A 85 1.09 14.37 -7.63
CA ASN A 85 -0.17 14.88 -8.14
C ASN A 85 -1.23 13.78 -8.33
N LYS A 86 -0.91 12.51 -8.01
CA LYS A 86 -1.87 11.42 -8.12
C LYS A 86 -3.07 11.66 -7.21
N LYS A 87 -4.22 11.89 -7.82
CA LYS A 87 -5.51 12.03 -7.17
C LYS A 87 -6.16 10.69 -6.89
N TRP A 88 -5.93 9.69 -7.74
CA TRP A 88 -6.55 8.36 -7.67
C TRP A 88 -5.51 7.25 -7.58
N ILE A 89 -5.72 6.29 -6.68
CA ILE A 89 -4.89 5.09 -6.55
C ILE A 89 -5.71 3.84 -6.24
N GLU A 90 -5.15 2.68 -6.55
CA GLU A 90 -5.52 1.41 -5.93
C GLU A 90 -4.76 1.25 -4.61
N ALA A 91 -5.45 0.86 -3.54
CA ALA A 91 -4.81 0.34 -2.34
C ALA A 91 -4.26 -1.07 -2.63
N LYS A 92 -3.04 -1.15 -3.17
CA LYS A 92 -2.41 -2.40 -3.63
C LYS A 92 -2.53 -3.54 -2.60
N ASN A 93 -3.01 -4.69 -3.07
CA ASN A 93 -3.26 -5.90 -2.26
C ASN A 93 -4.27 -5.71 -1.12
N GLN A 94 -5.05 -4.62 -1.11
CA GLN A 94 -6.10 -4.38 -0.14
C GLN A 94 -7.46 -4.38 -0.83
N TYR A 95 -8.23 -5.42 -0.55
CA TYR A 95 -9.55 -5.66 -1.14
C TYR A 95 -10.64 -5.43 -0.09
N SER A 96 -11.77 -4.88 -0.52
CA SER A 96 -12.93 -4.61 0.33
C SER A 96 -14.10 -5.51 -0.02
N LYS A 97 -14.84 -5.95 1.00
CA LYS A 97 -16.09 -6.71 0.86
C LYS A 97 -17.33 -5.89 1.14
N ASN A 98 -17.19 -4.71 1.75
CA ASN A 98 -18.29 -3.79 2.02
C ASN A 98 -17.80 -2.33 2.04
N THR A 99 -18.74 -1.39 2.05
CA THR A 99 -18.47 0.06 2.09
C THR A 99 -17.67 0.49 3.32
N LEU A 100 -17.85 -0.16 4.47
CA LEU A 100 -17.12 0.12 5.71
C LEU A 100 -15.64 -0.29 5.61
N GLU A 101 -15.37 -1.44 5.00
CA GLU A 101 -14.01 -1.90 4.73
C GLU A 101 -13.30 -0.97 3.74
N ALA A 102 -13.99 -0.54 2.66
CA ALA A 102 -13.43 0.42 1.72
C ALA A 102 -13.02 1.73 2.43
N LYS A 103 -13.90 2.28 3.29
CA LYS A 103 -13.57 3.44 4.14
C LYS A 103 -12.38 3.18 5.05
N SER A 104 -12.37 2.03 5.74
CA SER A 104 -11.32 1.70 6.69
C SER A 104 -9.97 1.50 6.01
N ILE A 105 -9.93 0.91 4.81
CA ILE A 105 -8.70 0.69 4.05
C ILE A 105 -8.10 2.02 3.66
N CYS A 106 -8.89 2.87 2.97
CA CYS A 106 -8.39 4.17 2.53
C CYS A 106 -8.05 5.09 3.71
N GLY A 107 -8.82 5.08 4.79
CA GLY A 107 -8.53 5.90 5.98
C GLY A 107 -7.27 5.50 6.75
N LYS A 108 -6.73 4.30 6.52
CA LYS A 108 -5.45 3.83 7.09
C LYS A 108 -4.28 4.00 6.12
N LEU A 109 -4.55 4.38 4.87
CA LEU A 109 -3.55 4.54 3.85
C LEU A 109 -2.77 5.83 4.10
N THR A 110 -1.46 5.72 4.24
CA THR A 110 -0.54 6.85 4.45
C THR A 110 0.43 7.04 3.28
N THR A 111 0.12 6.42 2.14
CA THR A 111 0.91 6.53 0.91
C THR A 111 1.06 8.00 0.53
N LEU A 112 2.25 8.39 0.08
CA LEU A 112 2.60 9.78 -0.26
C LEU A 112 2.51 10.79 0.90
N GLY A 113 2.32 10.36 2.15
CA GLY A 113 2.16 11.26 3.29
C GLY A 113 0.79 11.97 3.33
N GLU A 114 -0.15 11.49 2.52
CA GLU A 114 -1.42 12.16 2.30
C GLU A 114 -2.59 11.46 3.00
N LYS A 115 -3.69 12.20 3.20
CA LYS A 115 -4.93 11.66 3.77
C LYS A 115 -5.85 11.16 2.67
N TRP A 116 -5.98 9.85 2.58
CA TRP A 116 -6.82 9.18 1.60
C TRP A 116 -8.21 8.88 2.15
N HIS A 117 -9.21 8.92 1.27
CA HIS A 117 -10.56 8.41 1.55
C HIS A 117 -11.05 7.49 0.45
N SER A 118 -12.04 6.66 0.78
CA SER A 118 -12.77 5.91 -0.21
C SER A 118 -13.69 6.89 -0.95
N PRO A 119 -13.66 6.95 -2.29
CA PRO A 119 -14.47 7.89 -3.04
C PRO A 119 -15.96 7.60 -2.87
N THR A 120 -16.78 8.63 -3.03
CA THR A 120 -18.24 8.55 -3.13
C THR A 120 -18.68 8.25 -4.56
N ALA A 121 -19.91 7.76 -4.73
CA ALA A 121 -20.51 7.55 -6.04
C ALA A 121 -20.54 8.84 -6.87
N LYS A 122 -20.71 9.99 -6.22
CA LYS A 122 -20.64 11.31 -6.86
C LYS A 122 -19.23 11.61 -7.39
N GLU A 123 -18.20 11.41 -6.60
CA GLU A 123 -16.81 11.63 -7.03
C GLU A 123 -16.42 10.72 -8.18
N PHE A 124 -16.80 9.44 -8.10
CA PHE A 124 -16.58 8.46 -9.17
C PHE A 124 -17.26 8.90 -10.48
N ASN A 125 -18.56 9.21 -10.43
CA ASN A 125 -19.31 9.62 -11.62
C ASN A 125 -18.79 10.94 -12.18
N ASN A 126 -18.36 11.88 -11.33
CA ASN A 126 -17.75 13.12 -11.78
C ASN A 126 -16.42 12.87 -12.51
N ALA A 127 -15.56 11.99 -11.99
CA ALA A 127 -14.30 11.63 -12.65
C ALA A 127 -14.55 10.95 -14.00
N MET A 128 -15.52 10.04 -14.06
CA MET A 128 -15.93 9.38 -15.30
C MET A 128 -16.48 10.37 -16.34
N ASN A 129 -17.40 11.24 -15.94
CA ASN A 129 -18.03 12.22 -16.84
C ASN A 129 -17.04 13.27 -17.37
N ASN A 130 -16.05 13.63 -16.56
CA ASN A 130 -15.01 14.60 -16.92
C ASN A 130 -13.80 13.96 -17.63
N TRP A 131 -13.79 12.65 -17.85
CA TRP A 131 -12.65 11.93 -18.42
C TRP A 131 -11.34 12.23 -17.68
N ASP A 132 -11.37 12.23 -16.34
CA ASP A 132 -10.18 12.43 -15.51
C ASP A 132 -9.09 11.42 -15.91
N PRO A 133 -7.95 11.87 -16.47
CA PRO A 133 -6.97 10.95 -17.08
C PRO A 133 -6.38 9.96 -16.07
N GLU A 134 -6.17 10.38 -14.83
CA GLU A 134 -5.59 9.50 -13.80
C GLU A 134 -6.59 8.43 -13.39
N PHE A 135 -7.85 8.83 -13.20
CA PHE A 135 -8.94 7.91 -12.93
C PHE A 135 -9.13 6.91 -14.07
N ILE A 136 -9.17 7.36 -15.33
CA ILE A 136 -9.35 6.47 -16.49
C ILE A 136 -8.19 5.48 -16.61
N ASN A 137 -6.94 5.93 -16.44
CA ASN A 137 -5.78 5.05 -16.45
C ASN A 137 -5.87 4.00 -15.34
N LEU A 138 -6.22 4.40 -14.12
CA LEU A 138 -6.43 3.48 -13.00
C LEU A 138 -7.52 2.45 -13.31
N MET A 139 -8.67 2.88 -13.86
CA MET A 139 -9.74 1.97 -14.23
C MET A 139 -9.31 0.97 -15.31
N GLN A 140 -8.51 1.41 -16.29
CA GLN A 140 -7.98 0.54 -17.34
C GLN A 140 -6.97 -0.49 -16.80
N GLU A 141 -6.16 -0.12 -15.80
CA GLU A 141 -5.23 -1.00 -15.10
C GLU A 141 -5.98 -2.05 -14.26
N LEU A 142 -6.99 -1.63 -13.51
CA LEU A 142 -7.83 -2.50 -12.67
C LEU A 142 -8.74 -3.41 -13.48
N ALA A 143 -9.14 -2.97 -14.67
CA ALA A 143 -9.95 -3.78 -15.55
C ALA A 143 -9.11 -4.91 -16.14
N ASN A 144 -9.56 -6.14 -15.87
CA ASN A 144 -9.15 -7.34 -16.60
C ASN A 144 -9.52 -7.19 -18.09
N SER A 145 -9.73 -8.31 -18.81
CA SER A 145 -10.01 -8.24 -20.26
C SER A 145 -11.34 -7.54 -20.62
N TYR A 146 -12.29 -7.39 -19.68
CA TYR A 146 -13.65 -6.90 -20.00
C TYR A 146 -14.20 -5.89 -19.00
N THR A 147 -14.30 -6.26 -17.73
CA THR A 147 -14.93 -5.43 -16.70
C THR A 147 -14.17 -5.47 -15.38
N THR A 148 -14.42 -4.48 -14.54
CA THR A 148 -14.03 -4.47 -13.13
C THR A 148 -15.08 -3.70 -12.33
N ASP A 149 -15.19 -4.02 -11.06
CA ASP A 149 -16.19 -3.49 -10.15
C ASP A 149 -15.61 -3.43 -8.75
N GLY A 150 -16.21 -2.61 -7.90
CA GLY A 150 -15.81 -2.51 -6.51
C GLY A 150 -16.71 -1.64 -5.68
N LEU A 151 -16.20 -1.29 -4.50
CA LEU A 151 -16.98 -0.65 -3.45
C LEU A 151 -16.46 0.76 -3.16
N LEU A 152 -17.39 1.63 -2.80
CA LEU A 152 -17.20 3.04 -2.51
C LEU A 152 -17.56 3.33 -1.05
N ALA A 153 -17.35 4.57 -0.61
CA ALA A 153 -17.76 5.01 0.71
C ALA A 153 -19.29 4.91 0.93
N ASP A 154 -20.07 5.09 -0.13
CA ASP A 154 -21.53 5.17 -0.08
C ASP A 154 -22.20 4.25 -1.11
N GLY A 155 -21.47 3.32 -1.73
CA GLY A 155 -22.02 2.56 -2.85
C GLY A 155 -21.10 1.52 -3.49
N GLU A 156 -21.43 1.21 -4.74
CA GLU A 156 -20.68 0.30 -5.60
C GLU A 156 -20.45 0.94 -6.97
N TRP A 157 -19.38 0.53 -7.65
CA TRP A 157 -18.97 1.05 -8.94
C TRP A 157 -18.68 -0.08 -9.92
N PHE A 158 -18.84 0.20 -11.21
CA PHE A 158 -18.50 -0.72 -12.29
C PHE A 158 -17.86 0.03 -13.46
N TYR A 159 -16.97 -0.67 -14.18
CA TYR A 159 -16.25 -0.16 -15.33
C TYR A 159 -16.13 -1.23 -16.43
N PHE A 160 -16.31 -0.80 -17.69
CA PHE A 160 -16.23 -1.59 -18.91
C PHE A 160 -15.05 -1.10 -19.76
N LYS A 161 -14.02 -1.93 -19.90
CA LYS A 161 -12.75 -1.54 -20.56
C LYS A 161 -12.90 -1.30 -22.05
N ASN A 162 -13.74 -2.09 -22.70
CA ASN A 162 -13.96 -2.04 -24.15
C ASN A 162 -14.63 -0.74 -24.61
N THR A 163 -15.54 -0.19 -23.81
CA THR A 163 -16.21 1.09 -24.09
C THR A 163 -15.59 2.26 -23.33
N GLN A 164 -14.68 1.97 -22.38
CA GLN A 164 -14.14 2.92 -21.41
C GLN A 164 -15.24 3.66 -20.62
N GLN A 165 -16.36 2.99 -20.39
CA GLN A 165 -17.50 3.54 -19.65
C GLN A 165 -17.59 2.91 -18.28
N GLY A 166 -18.13 3.64 -17.32
CA GLY A 166 -18.46 3.09 -16.02
C GLY A 166 -19.44 4.00 -15.30
N HIS A 167 -19.90 3.54 -14.15
CA HIS A 167 -20.84 4.28 -13.33
C HIS A 167 -20.78 3.77 -11.89
N ALA A 168 -21.19 4.63 -10.98
CA ALA A 168 -21.34 4.31 -9.57
C ALA A 168 -22.73 4.65 -9.07
N GLN A 169 -23.24 3.80 -8.18
CA GLN A 169 -24.56 3.96 -7.58
C GLN A 169 -24.47 3.96 -6.06
N VAL A 170 -25.23 4.86 -5.44
CA VAL A 170 -25.33 4.94 -3.98
C VAL A 170 -26.08 3.72 -3.45
N LYS A 171 -25.42 3.00 -2.54
CA LYS A 171 -25.89 1.79 -1.87
C LYS A 171 -25.06 1.65 -0.59
N ASN A 172 -25.48 2.35 0.46
CA ASN A 172 -24.68 2.53 1.69
C ASN A 172 -24.27 1.21 2.37
N ASP A 173 -25.04 0.14 2.16
CA ASP A 173 -24.77 -1.20 2.68
C ASP A 173 -24.33 -2.18 1.57
N ALA A 174 -23.72 -1.66 0.50
CA ALA A 174 -23.18 -2.50 -0.57
C ALA A 174 -22.16 -3.49 0.01
N SER A 175 -22.34 -4.75 -0.34
CA SER A 175 -21.46 -5.84 0.05
C SER A 175 -21.26 -6.82 -1.09
N SER A 176 -20.07 -7.39 -1.19
CA SER A 176 -19.72 -8.43 -2.14
C SER A 176 -19.26 -9.68 -1.41
N TYR A 177 -19.63 -10.85 -1.94
CA TYR A 177 -19.12 -12.14 -1.45
C TYR A 177 -17.62 -12.27 -1.74
N GLU A 178 -17.20 -11.83 -2.92
CA GLU A 178 -15.80 -11.80 -3.35
C GLU A 178 -15.16 -10.44 -3.00
N PRO A 179 -13.96 -10.41 -2.38
CA PRO A 179 -13.24 -9.16 -2.18
C PRO A 179 -13.00 -8.43 -3.51
N LYS A 180 -13.27 -7.12 -3.53
CA LYS A 180 -13.10 -6.26 -4.70
C LYS A 180 -11.92 -5.29 -4.53
N PRO A 181 -11.25 -4.87 -5.62
CA PRO A 181 -10.17 -3.90 -5.52
C PRO A 181 -10.66 -2.62 -4.85
N THR A 182 -9.83 -2.06 -3.96
CA THR A 182 -10.17 -0.84 -3.25
C THR A 182 -9.47 0.35 -3.90
N ILE A 183 -10.27 1.30 -4.38
CA ILE A 183 -9.76 2.56 -4.90
C ILE A 183 -9.86 3.63 -3.83
N CYS A 184 -8.85 4.49 -3.77
CA CYS A 184 -8.77 5.61 -2.85
C CYS A 184 -8.48 6.89 -3.62
N ILE A 185 -9.01 7.99 -3.11
CA ILE A 185 -8.78 9.33 -3.65
C ILE A 185 -8.21 10.22 -2.54
N ILE A 186 -7.35 11.16 -2.93
CA ILE A 186 -6.86 12.21 -2.04
C ILE A 186 -7.89 13.34 -1.93
N ASN A 187 -7.97 14.00 -0.77
CA ASN A 187 -8.77 15.22 -0.59
C ASN A 187 -8.16 16.42 -1.32
#